data_AF-T0G8A0-F1
#
_entry.id   AF-T0G8A0-F1
#
_cell.length_a   1.000
_cell.length_b   1.000
_cell.length_c   1.000
_cell.angle_alpha   90.00
_cell.angle_beta   90.00
_cell.angle_gamma   90.00
#
_symmetry.space_group_name_H-M   'P 1'
#
loop_
_entity.id
_entity.type
_entity.pdbx_description
1 polymer ?
#
loop_
_entity_poly.entity_id
_entity_poly.type
_entity_poly.pdbx_seq_one_letter_code
_entity_poly.pdbx_strand_id
1 'polypeptide(L)' 'MPLNPGRNPFEGNDSPPLIDVRFRNGIVVRCVPPGNYLWKQWPTGPHDFDVVSWQPATGKDYEVVWPT' A
#
# COMPACT_ATOMS: atom_id res chain seq x y z
N MET A 1 2.05 9.13 -5.95
CA MET A 1 2.39 7.71 -5.71
C MET A 1 2.62 7.00 -7.05
N PRO A 2 3.80 6.38 -7.27
CA PRO A 2 4.03 5.49 -8.40
C PRO A 2 3.15 4.22 -8.36
N LEU A 3 2.90 3.64 -9.54
CA LEU A 3 2.09 2.43 -9.68
C LEU A 3 2.71 1.23 -8.95
N ASN A 4 1.85 0.40 -8.36
CA ASN A 4 2.26 -0.85 -7.74
C ASN A 4 2.73 -1.86 -8.81
N PRO A 5 3.98 -2.36 -8.75
CA PRO A 5 4.51 -3.34 -9.72
C PRO A 5 3.99 -4.77 -9.48
N GLY A 6 3.05 -4.99 -8.56
CA GLY A 6 2.47 -6.30 -8.27
C GLY A 6 3.24 -7.13 -7.24
N ARG A 7 4.24 -6.52 -6.55
CA ARG A 7 5.10 -7.18 -5.56
C ARG A 7 5.54 -6.22 -4.47
N ASN A 8 5.75 -6.75 -3.26
CA ASN A 8 6.34 -5.98 -2.16
C ASN A 8 7.82 -5.72 -2.47
N PRO A 9 8.27 -4.47 -2.59
CA PRO A 9 9.68 -4.15 -2.85
C PRO A 9 10.59 -4.41 -1.64
N PHE A 10 10.04 -4.70 -0.45
CA PHE A 10 10.77 -4.95 0.78
C PHE A 10 10.67 -6.41 1.25
N GLU A 11 10.29 -7.33 0.37
CA GLU A 11 10.27 -8.76 0.68
C GLU A 11 11.64 -9.23 1.17
N GLY A 12 11.68 -9.93 2.32
CA GLY A 12 12.91 -10.38 2.97
C GLY A 12 13.63 -9.34 3.83
N ASN A 13 13.09 -8.12 3.98
CA ASN A 13 13.59 -7.15 4.95
C ASN A 13 12.85 -7.29 6.29
N ASP A 14 13.57 -7.65 7.36
CA ASP A 14 13.02 -7.81 8.72
C ASP A 14 12.59 -6.48 9.37
N SER A 15 13.00 -5.35 8.81
CA SER A 15 12.63 -4.00 9.29
C SER A 15 12.46 -3.03 8.12
N PRO A 16 11.38 -3.20 7.33
CA PRO A 16 11.14 -2.36 6.17
C PRO A 16 10.69 -0.95 6.59
N PRO A 17 10.96 0.08 5.76
CA PRO A 17 10.42 1.41 6.02
C PRO A 17 8.88 1.40 5.94
N LEU A 18 8.26 2.34 6.66
CA LEU A 18 6.84 2.59 6.53
C LEU A 18 6.52 3.18 5.14
N ILE A 19 5.33 2.88 4.66
CA ILE A 19 4.85 3.33 3.35
C ILE A 19 3.48 3.98 3.45
N ASP A 20 3.15 4.76 2.42
CA ASP A 20 1.78 5.13 2.12
C ASP A 20 1.27 4.25 0.97
N VAL A 21 0.05 3.75 1.10
CA VAL A 21 -0.63 2.93 0.10
C VAL A 21 -1.91 3.61 -0.35
N ARG A 22 -2.20 3.51 -1.65
CA ARG A 22 -3.51 3.82 -2.22
C ARG A 22 -4.15 2.54 -2.71
N PHE A 23 -5.40 2.34 -2.31
CA PHE A 23 -6.22 1.23 -2.77
C PHE A 23 -7.02 1.57 -4.02
N ARG A 24 -7.53 0.53 -4.69
CA ARG A 24 -8.36 0.66 -5.88
C ARG A 24 -9.60 1.53 -5.66
N ASN A 25 -10.22 1.42 -4.49
CA ASN A 25 -11.37 2.24 -4.10
C ASN A 25 -11.04 3.72 -3.80
N GLY A 26 -9.77 4.12 -3.90
CA GLY A 26 -9.33 5.51 -3.70
C GLY A 26 -8.93 5.85 -2.27
N ILE A 27 -9.14 4.96 -1.30
CA ILE A 27 -8.66 5.15 0.08
C ILE A 27 -7.13 5.21 0.07
N VAL A 28 -6.57 6.14 0.84
CA VAL A 28 -5.14 6.24 1.11
C VAL A 28 -4.88 5.96 2.58
N VAL A 29 -3.98 5.03 2.87
CA VAL A 29 -3.49 4.75 4.23
C VAL A 29 -2.02 5.10 4.30
N ARG A 30 -1.62 5.82 5.35
CA ARG A 30 -0.28 6.39 5.49
C ARG A 30 0.47 5.80 6.68
N CYS A 31 1.80 5.80 6.57
CA CYS A 31 2.73 5.36 7.60
C CYS A 31 2.44 3.93 8.11
N VAL A 32 2.31 2.98 7.19
CA VAL A 32 1.98 1.58 7.49
C VAL A 32 3.08 0.60 7.08
N PRO A 33 3.18 -0.56 7.76
CA PRO A 33 4.14 -1.58 7.37
C PRO A 33 3.72 -2.23 6.04
N PRO A 34 4.67 -2.46 5.11
CA PRO A 34 4.36 -3.00 3.79
C PRO A 34 3.87 -4.46 3.82
N GLY A 35 4.18 -5.22 4.88
CA GLY A 35 3.84 -6.64 5.00
C GLY A 35 2.36 -6.95 5.18
N ASN A 36 1.53 -5.96 5.56
CA ASN A 36 0.12 -6.17 5.90
C ASN A 36 -0.83 -6.08 4.71
N TYR A 37 -0.32 -5.90 3.48
CA TYR A 37 -1.14 -5.61 2.31
C TYR A 37 -0.92 -6.60 1.18
N LEU A 38 -1.97 -6.77 0.37
CA LEU A 38 -1.92 -7.56 -0.84
C LEU A 38 -1.37 -6.71 -2.00
N TRP A 39 -0.11 -6.99 -2.34
CA TRP A 39 0.61 -6.34 -3.43
C TRP A 39 0.23 -6.87 -4.81
N LYS A 40 -0.33 -8.08 -4.88
CA LYS A 40 -0.75 -8.72 -6.11
C LYS A 40 -2.27 -8.86 -6.10
N GLN A 41 -2.90 -8.63 -7.25
CA GLN A 41 -4.33 -8.85 -7.43
C GLN A 41 -4.70 -10.31 -7.11
N TRP A 42 -5.88 -10.50 -6.54
CA TRP A 42 -6.46 -11.83 -6.34
C TRP A 42 -6.64 -12.57 -7.67
N PRO A 43 -6.47 -13.91 -7.68
CA PRO A 43 -6.74 -14.73 -8.86
C PRO A 43 -8.20 -14.64 -9.35
N THR A 44 -9.13 -14.37 -8.43
CA THR A 44 -10.57 -14.27 -8.71
C THR A 44 -10.98 -12.94 -9.34
N GLY A 45 -10.08 -11.96 -9.41
CA GLY A 45 -10.35 -10.65 -9.98
C GLY A 45 -9.90 -9.49 -9.09
N PRO A 46 -10.12 -8.24 -9.53
CA PRO A 46 -9.78 -7.06 -8.75
C PRO A 46 -10.66 -6.90 -7.50
N HIS A 47 -10.07 -6.45 -6.40
CA HIS A 47 -10.75 -6.14 -5.14
C HIS A 47 -10.55 -4.66 -4.78
N ASP A 48 -11.50 -4.09 -4.03
CA ASP A 48 -11.49 -2.66 -3.63
C ASP A 48 -10.24 -2.26 -2.84
N PHE A 49 -9.70 -3.21 -2.08
CA PHE A 49 -8.50 -3.07 -1.26
C PHE A 49 -7.21 -3.61 -1.91
N ASP A 50 -7.22 -3.83 -3.23
CA ASP A 50 -5.97 -4.05 -3.97
C ASP A 50 -5.09 -2.79 -3.87
N VAL A 51 -3.81 -2.95 -3.53
CA VAL A 51 -2.85 -1.84 -3.60
C VAL A 51 -2.62 -1.49 -5.08
N VAL A 52 -2.92 -0.25 -5.49
CA VAL A 52 -2.75 0.21 -6.88
C VAL A 52 -1.56 1.15 -7.05
N SER A 53 -1.16 1.85 -5.98
CA SER A 53 0.03 2.69 -5.95
C SER A 53 0.54 2.82 -4.52
N TRP A 54 1.84 3.07 -4.35
CA TRP A 54 2.46 3.25 -3.04
C TRP A 54 3.63 4.23 -3.14
N GLN A 55 4.11 4.71 -2.00
CA GLN A 55 5.36 5.48 -1.88
C GLN A 55 5.98 5.27 -0.49
N PRO A 56 7.28 5.53 -0.30
CA PRO A 56 7.86 5.65 1.03
C PRO A 56 7.11 6.72 1.84
N ALA A 57 6.81 6.44 3.12
CA ALA A 57 6.12 7.39 3.97
C ALA A 57 7.04 8.58 4.29
N THR A 58 6.48 9.80 4.17
CA THR A 58 7.17 11.05 4.53
C THR A 58 6.38 11.71 5.67
N GLY A 59 6.40 11.14 6.87
CA GLY A 59 5.59 11.63 7.99
C GLY A 59 5.82 10.84 9.27
N LYS A 60 5.41 11.40 10.42
CA LYS A 60 5.66 10.80 11.75
C LYS A 60 4.51 9.94 12.27
N ASP A 61 3.29 10.03 11.71
CA ASP A 61 2.10 9.40 12.29
C ASP A 61 1.21 8.69 11.26
N TYR A 62 0.47 7.67 11.73
CA TYR A 62 -0.52 6.90 10.97
C TYR A 62 -1.77 7.74 10.65
N GLU A 63 -2.29 7.61 9.42
CA GLU A 63 -3.48 8.33 8.95
C GLU A 63 -4.26 7.49 7.92
N VAL A 64 -5.59 7.56 7.93
CA VAL A 64 -6.48 7.02 6.88
C VAL A 64 -7.24 8.16 6.24
N VAL A 65 -7.12 8.30 4.92
CA VAL A 65 -7.78 9.32 4.11
C VAL A 65 -8.82 8.66 3.21
N TRP A 66 -10.07 9.08 3.34
CA TRP A 66 -11.19 8.61 2.53
C TRP A 66 -11.33 9.45 1.26
N PRO A 67 -11.74 8.86 0.12
CA PRO A 67 -12.07 9.60 -1.08
C PRO A 67 -13.29 10.51 -0.84
N THR A 68 -13.26 11.73 -1.39
CA THR A 68 -14.38 12.69 -1.43
C THR A 68 -15.20 12.54 -2.70
#